data_AF-B0X2Y3-F1
#
_entry.id   AF-B0X2Y3-F1
#
_cell.length_a   1.000
_cell.length_b   1.000
_cell.length_c   1.000
_cell.angle_alpha   90.00
_cell.angle_beta   90.00
_cell.angle_gamma   90.00
#
_symmetry.space_group_name_H-M   'P 1'
#
loop_
_entity.id
_entity.type
_entity.pdbx_description
1 polymer ?
#
loop_
_entity_poly.entity_id
_entity_poly.type
_entity_poly.pdbx_seq_one_letter_code
_entity_poly.pdbx_strand_id
1 'polypeptide(L)'
;MIVLPKPPNPEDQPSGTQQPPSTSGIFFPNADLDEVARHFIGNNFRFRENIIIPKMYGVVQIKTNEEKLVEAAFESCAFKSLMSCVMGYGLGAAIGLFSSSVNPNIADPLAAEKQQTAREIFREMRAATHSYGKNFAVIGAVFAAVECVIESKRGVSDWRNGTYAGAVTGGLIGLRAGVKAGIVGAAGFAAFSTVIDYYMRHR
;
A
#
# COMPACT_ATOMS: atom_id res chain seq x y z
N MET A 1 5.35 -12.85 -8.30
CA MET A 1 5.26 -13.35 -9.69
C MET A 1 5.32 -14.86 -9.64
N ILE A 2 4.17 -15.55 -9.54
CA ILE A 2 4.15 -17.01 -9.66
C ILE A 2 4.09 -17.29 -11.16
N VAL A 3 5.26 -17.50 -11.75
CA VAL A 3 5.40 -17.91 -13.14
C VAL A 3 4.84 -19.33 -13.22
N LEU A 4 3.75 -19.51 -13.99
CA LEU A 4 3.24 -20.84 -14.29
C LEU A 4 4.35 -21.64 -15.02
N PRO A 5 4.67 -22.86 -14.58
CA PRO A 5 5.69 -23.67 -15.24
C PRO A 5 5.27 -24.01 -16.67
N LYS A 6 6.24 -23.99 -17.60
CA LYS A 6 6.05 -24.33 -19.01
C LYS A 6 5.64 -25.81 -19.16
N PRO A 7 4.73 -26.17 -20.09
CA PRO A 7 4.30 -27.55 -20.28
C PRO A 7 5.44 -28.46 -20.79
N PRO A 8 5.50 -29.73 -20.32
CA PRO A 8 6.41 -30.75 -20.82
C PRO A 8 5.92 -31.33 -22.16
N ASN A 9 6.86 -31.84 -22.96
CA ASN A 9 6.62 -32.33 -24.32
C ASN A 9 5.90 -33.70 -24.32
N PRO A 10 5.09 -33.99 -25.36
CA PRO A 10 4.26 -35.20 -25.44
C PRO A 10 5.01 -36.53 -25.61
N GLU A 11 6.35 -36.53 -25.69
CA GLU A 11 7.17 -37.74 -25.91
C GLU A 11 7.63 -38.46 -24.63
N ASP A 12 7.35 -37.92 -23.43
CA ASP A 12 7.79 -38.50 -22.14
C ASP A 12 6.75 -39.40 -21.44
N GLN A 13 5.84 -40.06 -22.18
CA GLN A 13 4.91 -41.05 -21.58
C GLN A 13 5.48 -42.48 -21.69
N PRO A 14 5.80 -43.17 -20.58
CA PRO A 14 6.16 -44.58 -20.65
C PRO A 14 4.90 -45.41 -20.94
N SER A 15 4.98 -46.18 -22.02
CA SER A 15 4.04 -47.20 -22.43
C SER A 15 4.14 -48.44 -21.52
N GLY A 16 3.00 -48.96 -21.06
CA GLY A 16 2.97 -50.28 -20.41
C GLY A 16 1.76 -50.53 -19.51
N THR A 17 0.83 -51.35 -19.99
CA THR A 17 -0.22 -52.03 -19.24
C THR A 17 0.39 -53.11 -18.34
N GLN A 18 0.06 -53.17 -17.04
CA GLN A 18 0.15 -54.40 -16.21
C GLN A 18 -0.65 -54.28 -14.89
N GLN A 19 -1.32 -55.37 -14.52
CA GLN A 19 -2.34 -55.59 -13.46
C GLN A 19 -1.75 -55.76 -12.02
N PRO A 20 -2.57 -55.88 -10.95
CA PRO A 20 -2.37 -55.19 -9.67
C PRO A 20 -1.53 -55.96 -8.63
N PRO A 21 -0.86 -55.28 -7.70
CA PRO A 21 -0.48 -55.86 -6.42
C PRO A 21 -1.11 -55.10 -5.23
N SER A 22 -1.60 -55.88 -4.25
CA SER A 22 -2.14 -55.40 -2.98
C SER A 22 -1.14 -54.49 -2.28
N THR A 23 -1.44 -53.20 -2.20
CA THR A 23 -0.60 -52.24 -1.47
C THR A 23 -1.54 -51.35 -0.67
N SER A 24 -1.36 -51.33 0.65
CA SER A 24 -2.01 -50.39 1.57
C SER A 24 -1.97 -48.98 0.96
N GLY A 25 -3.12 -48.44 0.61
CA GLY A 25 -3.20 -47.17 -0.09
C GLY A 25 -2.65 -46.01 0.73
N ILE A 26 -2.09 -45.01 0.04
CA ILE A 26 -1.37 -43.88 0.65
C ILE A 26 -2.36 -42.88 1.27
N PHE A 27 -3.53 -42.72 0.65
CA PHE A 27 -4.61 -41.82 1.09
C PHE A 27 -5.76 -42.59 1.72
N PHE A 28 -6.10 -43.78 1.20
CA PHE A 28 -7.22 -44.58 1.70
C PHE A 28 -6.90 -46.09 1.75
N PRO A 29 -7.44 -46.84 2.73
CA PRO A 29 -7.26 -48.29 2.83
C PRO A 29 -7.87 -49.07 1.64
N ASN A 30 -8.88 -48.50 0.99
CA ASN A 30 -9.55 -49.10 -0.16
C ASN A 30 -8.78 -48.76 -1.44
N ALA A 31 -8.34 -49.79 -2.18
CA ALA A 31 -7.54 -49.63 -3.39
C ALA A 31 -8.23 -48.77 -4.46
N ASP A 32 -9.53 -48.95 -4.67
CA ASP A 32 -10.31 -48.19 -5.66
C ASP A 32 -10.38 -46.69 -5.32
N LEU A 33 -10.57 -46.36 -4.05
CA LEU A 33 -10.61 -44.96 -3.59
C LEU A 33 -9.23 -44.32 -3.62
N ASP A 34 -8.17 -45.08 -3.37
CA ASP A 34 -6.79 -44.61 -3.43
C ASP A 34 -6.35 -44.32 -4.87
N GLU A 35 -6.82 -45.10 -5.84
CA GLU A 35 -6.61 -44.84 -7.27
C GLU A 35 -7.33 -43.57 -7.73
N VAL A 36 -8.59 -43.40 -7.34
CA VAL A 36 -9.36 -42.18 -7.61
C VAL A 36 -8.70 -40.96 -6.94
N ALA A 37 -8.24 -41.09 -5.70
CA ALA A 37 -7.51 -40.04 -4.99
C ALA A 37 -6.20 -39.69 -5.70
N ARG A 38 -5.42 -40.67 -6.15
CA ARG A 38 -4.22 -40.45 -6.97
C ARG A 38 -4.55 -39.73 -8.28
N HIS A 39 -5.69 -40.03 -8.91
CA HIS A 39 -6.10 -39.39 -10.15
C HIS A 39 -6.43 -37.89 -9.97
N PHE A 40 -7.07 -37.52 -8.86
CA PHE A 40 -7.49 -36.13 -8.62
C PHE A 40 -6.46 -35.29 -7.85
N ILE A 41 -5.70 -35.89 -6.94
CA ILE A 41 -4.81 -35.20 -5.99
C ILE A 41 -3.33 -35.46 -6.32
N GLY A 42 -2.99 -36.65 -6.79
CA GLY A 42 -1.61 -37.11 -6.98
C GLY A 42 -0.92 -36.61 -8.24
N ASN A 43 -1.68 -36.22 -9.28
CA ASN A 43 -1.12 -35.82 -10.57
C ASN A 43 -1.31 -34.31 -10.86
N ASN A 44 -0.56 -33.45 -10.14
CA ASN A 44 -0.57 -31.99 -10.32
C ASN A 44 0.02 -31.50 -11.67
N PHE A 45 0.57 -32.40 -12.49
CA PHE A 45 1.17 -32.07 -13.79
C PHE A 45 0.26 -32.36 -14.98
N ARG A 46 -0.98 -32.81 -14.76
CA ARG A 46 -1.92 -33.03 -15.86
C ARG A 46 -2.44 -31.68 -16.36
N PHE A 47 -1.88 -31.20 -17.47
CA PHE A 47 -2.39 -30.02 -18.17
C PHE A 47 -3.86 -30.26 -18.54
N ARG A 48 -4.77 -29.51 -17.91
CA ARG A 48 -6.19 -29.52 -18.29
C ARG A 48 -6.31 -28.64 -19.53
N GLU A 49 -6.62 -29.26 -20.67
CA GLU A 49 -6.83 -28.54 -21.94
C GLU A 49 -7.97 -27.50 -21.83
N ASN A 50 -8.98 -27.81 -21.00
CA ASN A 50 -10.08 -26.90 -20.68
C ASN A 50 -9.98 -26.39 -19.23
N ILE A 51 -9.36 -25.24 -19.03
CA ILE A 51 -9.46 -24.47 -17.78
C ILE A 51 -10.82 -23.76 -17.76
N ILE A 52 -11.76 -24.35 -17.02
CA ILE A 52 -13.06 -23.73 -16.72
C ILE A 52 -12.87 -22.94 -15.44
N ILE A 53 -12.84 -21.61 -15.54
CA ILE A 53 -12.73 -20.73 -14.38
C ILE A 53 -14.11 -20.69 -13.69
N PRO A 54 -14.26 -21.22 -12.46
CA PRO A 54 -15.55 -21.25 -11.79
C PRO A 54 -16.02 -19.82 -11.50
N LYS A 55 -17.16 -19.43 -12.10
CA LYS A 55 -17.79 -18.12 -11.89
C LYS A 55 -18.64 -18.16 -10.61
N MET A 56 -18.01 -18.31 -9.45
CA MET A 56 -18.72 -18.44 -8.17
C MET A 56 -19.30 -17.10 -7.67
N TYR A 57 -18.68 -15.98 -8.04
CA TYR A 57 -19.08 -14.62 -7.62
C TYR A 57 -19.05 -13.61 -8.79
N GLY A 58 -19.76 -13.92 -9.87
CA GLY A 58 -19.95 -12.99 -11.00
C GLY A 58 -19.04 -13.24 -12.21
N VAL A 59 -19.04 -12.29 -13.15
CA VAL A 59 -18.23 -12.36 -14.38
C VAL A 59 -16.74 -12.18 -14.04
N VAL A 60 -15.94 -13.24 -14.22
CA VAL A 60 -14.49 -13.15 -14.04
C VAL A 60 -13.90 -12.41 -15.24
N GLN A 61 -13.56 -11.13 -15.05
CA GLN A 61 -12.82 -10.34 -16.03
C GLN A 61 -11.33 -10.76 -15.96
N ILE A 62 -10.85 -11.50 -16.95
CA ILE A 62 -9.44 -11.90 -17.02
C ILE A 62 -8.63 -10.67 -17.43
N LYS A 63 -8.08 -9.95 -16.44
CA LYS A 63 -7.15 -8.85 -16.68
C LYS A 63 -5.91 -9.35 -17.41
N THR A 64 -5.44 -8.56 -18.37
CA THR A 64 -4.16 -8.75 -19.06
C THR A 64 -2.99 -8.68 -18.06
N ASN A 65 -1.82 -9.22 -18.45
CA ASN A 65 -0.64 -9.18 -17.57
C ASN A 65 -0.19 -7.74 -17.27
N GLU A 66 -0.36 -6.83 -18.23
CA GLU A 66 -0.06 -5.41 -18.06
C GLU A 66 -0.98 -4.75 -17.03
N GLU A 67 -2.29 -5.00 -17.11
CA GLU A 67 -3.26 -4.48 -16.14
C GLU A 67 -2.98 -4.97 -14.71
N LYS A 68 -2.57 -6.24 -14.56
CA LYS A 68 -2.18 -6.79 -13.25
C LYS A 68 -0.93 -6.13 -12.70
N LEU A 69 0.06 -5.86 -13.55
CA LEU A 69 1.28 -5.19 -13.14
C LEU A 69 0.99 -3.76 -12.69
N VAL A 70 0.12 -3.05 -13.42
CA VAL A 70 -0.33 -1.71 -13.05
C VAL A 70 -1.08 -1.73 -11.72
N GLU A 71 -2.07 -2.61 -11.54
CA GLU A 71 -2.82 -2.75 -10.29
C GLU A 71 -1.89 -3.04 -9.10
N ALA A 72 -0.95 -3.97 -9.25
CA ALA A 72 0.05 -4.27 -8.21
C ALA A 72 0.94 -3.05 -7.89
N ALA A 73 1.26 -2.22 -8.89
CA ALA A 73 2.02 -1.00 -8.66
C ALA A 73 1.22 0.03 -7.85
N PHE A 74 -0.06 0.24 -8.18
CA PHE A 74 -0.94 1.17 -7.46
C PHE A 74 -1.26 0.70 -6.03
N GLU A 75 -1.32 -0.61 -5.79
CA GLU A 75 -1.51 -1.18 -4.45
C GLU A 75 -0.21 -1.15 -3.62
N SER A 76 0.94 -0.94 -4.24
CA SER A 76 2.22 -0.94 -3.54
C SER A 76 2.32 0.21 -2.52
N CYS A 77 2.87 -0.10 -1.34
CA CYS A 77 3.08 0.92 -0.31
C CYS A 77 4.02 2.04 -0.76
N ALA A 78 4.99 1.73 -1.63
CA ALA A 78 5.92 2.71 -2.19
C ALA A 78 5.16 3.75 -3.04
N PHE A 79 4.27 3.29 -3.91
CA PHE A 79 3.48 4.17 -4.75
C PHE A 79 2.49 5.01 -3.94
N LYS A 80 1.74 4.38 -3.02
CA LYS A 80 0.82 5.10 -2.11
C LYS A 80 1.55 6.19 -1.33
N SER A 81 2.72 5.87 -0.76
CA SER A 81 3.52 6.83 0.01
C SER A 81 4.05 7.97 -0.85
N LEU A 82 4.49 7.67 -2.08
CA LEU A 82 4.98 8.69 -3.01
C LEU A 82 3.86 9.64 -3.44
N MET A 83 2.68 9.11 -3.77
CA MET A 83 1.54 9.94 -4.14
C MET A 83 1.09 10.83 -2.98
N SER A 84 1.02 10.30 -1.76
CA SER A 84 0.72 11.09 -0.56
C SER A 84 1.81 12.12 -0.24
N CYS A 85 3.09 11.82 -0.54
CA CYS A 85 4.19 12.78 -0.42
C CYS A 85 4.00 13.97 -1.37
N VAL A 86 3.69 13.70 -2.64
CA VAL A 86 3.46 14.75 -3.66
C VAL A 86 2.22 15.56 -3.33
N MET A 87 1.11 14.91 -2.95
CA MET A 87 -0.11 15.62 -2.54
C MET A 87 0.12 16.45 -1.27
N GLY A 88 0.83 15.90 -0.29
CA GLY A 88 1.22 16.60 0.94
C GLY A 88 2.10 17.82 0.64
N TYR A 89 3.07 17.68 -0.25
CA TYR A 89 3.91 18.80 -0.70
C TYR A 89 3.06 19.90 -1.35
N GLY A 90 2.12 19.54 -2.23
CA GLY A 90 1.24 20.49 -2.90
C GLY A 90 0.36 21.27 -1.92
N LEU A 91 -0.26 20.58 -0.96
CA LEU A 91 -1.04 21.21 0.09
C LEU A 91 -0.17 22.11 0.98
N GLY A 92 1.00 21.64 1.41
CA GLY A 92 1.92 22.41 2.24
C GLY A 92 2.48 23.64 1.51
N ALA A 93 2.72 23.54 0.21
CA ALA A 93 3.14 24.66 -0.62
C ALA A 93 2.02 25.70 -0.76
N ALA A 94 0.77 25.29 -0.96
CA ALA A 94 -0.36 26.22 -1.00
C ALA A 94 -0.52 26.98 0.33
N ILE A 95 -0.43 26.27 1.46
CA ILE A 95 -0.49 26.87 2.80
C ILE A 95 0.70 27.80 3.03
N GLY A 96 1.91 27.38 2.64
CA GLY A 96 3.12 28.19 2.80
C GLY A 96 3.12 29.46 1.97
N LEU A 97 2.60 29.39 0.74
CA LEU A 97 2.45 30.56 -0.14
C LEU A 97 1.42 31.54 0.43
N PHE A 98 0.27 31.02 0.88
CA PHE A 98 -0.76 31.84 1.51
C PHE A 98 -0.25 32.51 2.80
N SER A 99 0.44 31.75 3.66
CA SER A 99 1.03 32.27 4.89
C SER A 99 2.07 33.36 4.62
N SER A 100 2.85 33.23 3.55
CA SER A 100 3.85 34.24 3.16
C SER A 100 3.21 35.50 2.57
N SER A 101 2.00 35.38 2.01
CA SER A 101 1.28 36.51 1.42
C SER A 101 0.60 37.40 2.47
N VAL A 102 0.17 36.83 3.61
CA VAL A 102 -0.56 37.59 4.64
C VAL A 102 0.35 38.37 5.59
N ASN A 103 1.62 37.97 5.77
CA ASN A 103 2.62 38.81 6.44
C ASN A 103 4.05 38.30 6.15
N PRO A 104 4.79 38.91 5.22
CA PRO A 104 6.17 38.49 4.92
C PRO A 104 7.17 38.80 6.06
N ASN A 105 6.82 39.66 7.02
CA ASN A 105 7.69 40.08 8.13
C ASN A 105 7.99 38.99 9.19
N ILE A 106 7.38 37.80 9.09
CA ILE A 106 7.57 36.73 10.09
C ILE A 106 8.96 36.08 9.96
N ALA A 107 9.60 36.17 8.80
CA ALA A 107 10.89 35.53 8.54
C ALA A 107 12.10 36.32 9.08
N ASP A 108 11.99 37.65 9.22
CA ASP A 108 13.08 38.48 9.75
C ASP A 108 12.55 39.83 10.30
N PRO A 109 12.45 40.00 11.64
CA PRO A 109 12.03 41.26 12.25
C PRO A 109 13.07 42.40 12.10
N LEU A 110 14.27 42.12 11.57
CA LEU A 110 15.31 43.12 11.26
C LEU A 110 15.26 43.59 9.80
N ALA A 111 14.48 42.93 8.93
CA ALA A 111 14.35 43.27 7.51
C ALA A 111 13.38 44.44 7.23
N ALA A 112 12.70 44.97 8.26
CA ALA A 112 11.78 46.10 8.14
C ALA A 112 12.44 47.38 7.59
N GLU A 113 13.77 47.51 7.67
CA GLU A 113 14.49 48.72 7.25
C GLU A 113 14.98 48.71 5.79
N LYS A 114 15.06 47.52 5.16
CA LYS A 114 15.58 47.41 3.79
C LYS A 114 14.44 46.99 2.89
N GLN A 115 13.91 47.93 2.10
CA GLN A 115 12.92 47.66 1.06
C GLN A 115 13.38 46.47 0.21
N GLN A 116 12.90 45.28 0.55
CA GLN A 116 13.39 44.06 -0.04
C GLN A 116 13.01 44.08 -1.51
N THR A 117 14.01 43.95 -2.38
CA THR A 117 13.80 43.85 -3.82
C THR A 117 12.83 42.71 -4.10
N ALA A 118 11.95 42.82 -5.09
CA ALA A 118 10.97 41.76 -5.41
C ALA A 118 11.63 40.36 -5.53
N ARG A 119 12.87 40.27 -6.03
CA ARG A 119 13.67 39.04 -6.06
C ARG A 119 13.99 38.45 -4.69
N GLU A 120 14.26 39.29 -3.70
CA GLU A 120 14.54 38.87 -2.32
C GLU A 120 13.27 38.29 -1.70
N ILE A 121 12.14 38.98 -1.87
CA ILE A 121 10.82 38.54 -1.41
C ILE A 121 10.44 37.21 -2.05
N PHE A 122 10.58 37.07 -3.38
CA PHE A 122 10.31 35.79 -4.05
C PHE A 122 11.23 34.66 -3.57
N ARG A 123 12.49 34.97 -3.20
CA ARG A 123 13.43 33.98 -2.66
C ARG A 123 12.99 33.52 -1.27
N GLU A 124 12.58 34.43 -0.41
CA GLU A 124 12.07 34.11 0.94
C GLU A 124 10.74 33.38 0.88
N MET A 125 9.79 33.84 0.06
CA MET A 125 8.52 33.16 -0.17
C MET A 125 8.74 31.73 -0.68
N ARG A 126 9.70 31.52 -1.60
CA ARG A 126 10.06 30.19 -2.09
C ARG A 126 10.67 29.33 -1.00
N ALA A 127 11.58 29.89 -0.19
CA ALA A 127 12.21 29.15 0.90
C ALA A 127 11.19 28.72 1.96
N ALA A 128 10.28 29.62 2.35
CA ALA A 128 9.19 29.34 3.26
C ALA A 128 8.22 28.30 2.66
N THR A 129 7.71 28.52 1.46
CA THR A 129 6.81 27.59 0.75
C THR A 129 7.40 26.18 0.66
N HIS A 130 8.70 26.09 0.33
CA HIS A 130 9.41 24.82 0.22
C HIS A 130 9.64 24.15 1.58
N SER A 131 9.85 24.91 2.67
CA SER A 131 9.97 24.35 4.01
C SER A 131 8.64 23.78 4.50
N TYR A 132 7.52 24.51 4.30
CA TYR A 132 6.18 24.00 4.59
C TYR A 132 5.87 22.76 3.75
N GLY A 133 6.12 22.81 2.43
CA GLY A 133 5.93 21.68 1.52
C GLY A 133 6.68 20.43 1.98
N LYS A 134 7.96 20.55 2.37
CA LYS A 134 8.74 19.42 2.89
C LYS A 134 8.16 18.80 4.15
N ASN A 135 7.69 19.61 5.10
CA ASN A 135 7.12 19.10 6.34
C ASN A 135 5.82 18.32 6.07
N PHE A 136 4.91 18.87 5.27
CA PHE A 136 3.67 18.18 4.91
C PHE A 136 3.90 16.96 4.01
N ALA A 137 4.89 16.99 3.13
CA ALA A 137 5.30 15.84 2.33
C ALA A 137 5.76 14.67 3.21
N VAL A 138 6.58 14.94 4.23
CA VAL A 138 7.05 13.91 5.18
C VAL A 138 5.88 13.36 6.00
N ILE A 139 4.99 14.21 6.50
CA ILE A 139 3.80 13.76 7.25
C ILE A 139 2.93 12.83 6.38
N GLY A 140 2.62 13.24 5.15
CA GLY A 140 1.79 12.45 4.23
C GLY A 140 2.45 11.14 3.80
N ALA A 141 3.77 11.15 3.56
CA ALA A 141 4.53 9.96 3.22
C ALA A 141 4.55 8.94 4.36
N VAL A 142 4.82 9.39 5.60
CA VAL A 142 4.87 8.50 6.77
C VAL A 142 3.48 7.94 7.10
N PHE A 143 2.43 8.77 7.02
CA PHE A 143 1.06 8.32 7.25
C PHE A 143 0.67 7.18 6.30
N ALA A 144 0.83 7.38 4.99
CA ALA A 144 0.48 6.38 3.99
C ALA A 144 1.36 5.13 4.05
N ALA A 145 2.65 5.29 4.39
CA ALA A 145 3.56 4.16 4.57
C ALA A 145 3.11 3.27 5.75
N VAL A 146 2.82 3.88 6.90
CA VAL A 146 2.41 3.14 8.10
C VAL A 146 1.06 2.50 7.91
N GLU A 147 0.09 3.22 7.32
CA GLU A 147 -1.24 2.68 7.02
C GLU A 147 -1.12 1.45 6.12
N CYS A 148 -0.37 1.54 5.02
CA CYS A 148 -0.20 0.44 4.08
C CYS A 148 0.48 -0.78 4.72
N VAL A 149 1.47 -0.56 5.61
CA VAL A 149 2.12 -1.66 6.33
C VAL A 149 1.16 -2.34 7.31
N ILE A 150 0.34 -1.57 8.04
CA ILE A 150 -0.65 -2.10 8.97
C ILE A 150 -1.73 -2.88 8.21
N GLU A 151 -2.22 -2.32 7.10
CA GLU A 151 -3.20 -2.96 6.23
C GLU A 151 -2.64 -4.27 5.65
N SER A 152 -1.41 -4.25 5.14
CA SER A 152 -0.74 -5.44 4.60
C SER A 152 -0.54 -6.54 5.64
N LYS A 153 -0.30 -6.17 6.91
CA LYS A 153 -0.12 -7.13 8.00
C LYS A 153 -1.45 -7.68 8.52
N ARG A 154 -2.51 -6.87 8.57
CA ARG A 154 -3.83 -7.28 9.07
C ARG A 154 -4.70 -7.93 8.00
N GLY A 155 -4.47 -7.61 6.71
CA GLY A 155 -5.29 -8.06 5.59
C GLY A 155 -6.71 -7.48 5.60
N VAL A 156 -6.95 -6.40 6.35
CA VAL A 156 -8.29 -5.79 6.51
C VAL A 156 -8.16 -4.26 6.51
N SER A 157 -9.05 -3.57 5.78
CA SER A 157 -9.12 -2.11 5.65
C SER A 157 -10.25 -1.51 6.52
N ASP A 158 -9.91 -1.17 7.77
CA ASP A 158 -10.83 -0.57 8.74
C ASP A 158 -10.44 0.88 9.09
N TRP A 159 -11.39 1.62 9.68
CA TRP A 159 -11.16 2.96 10.26
C TRP A 159 -10.06 2.97 11.34
N ARG A 160 -9.84 1.83 11.99
CA ARG A 160 -8.77 1.66 12.98
C ARG A 160 -7.39 1.76 12.36
N ASN A 161 -7.23 1.40 11.08
CA ASN A 161 -5.93 1.45 10.41
C ASN A 161 -5.44 2.90 10.33
N GLY A 162 -6.34 3.84 9.97
CA GLY A 162 -6.02 5.27 9.96
C GLY A 162 -5.75 5.83 11.36
N THR A 163 -6.48 5.41 12.39
CA THR A 163 -6.17 5.79 13.79
C THR A 163 -4.76 5.36 14.20
N TYR A 164 -4.38 4.11 13.93
CA TYR A 164 -3.05 3.61 14.26
C TYR A 164 -1.95 4.29 13.45
N ALA A 165 -2.18 4.48 12.14
CA ALA A 165 -1.24 5.20 11.28
C ALA A 165 -1.04 6.65 11.73
N GLY A 166 -2.13 7.34 12.10
CA GLY A 166 -2.09 8.67 12.68
C GLY A 166 -1.31 8.70 13.99
N ALA A 167 -1.61 7.81 14.94
CA ALA A 167 -0.90 7.73 16.21
C ALA A 167 0.61 7.53 16.04
N VAL A 168 1.01 6.59 15.18
CA VAL A 168 2.42 6.29 14.92
C VAL A 168 3.11 7.46 14.21
N THR A 169 2.45 8.07 13.21
CA THR A 169 3.02 9.20 12.46
C THR A 169 3.19 10.43 13.34
N GLY A 170 2.15 10.81 14.09
CA GLY A 170 2.20 11.94 15.02
C GLY A 170 3.15 11.70 16.19
N GLY A 171 3.22 10.46 16.68
CA GLY A 171 4.19 10.04 17.69
C GLY A 171 5.62 10.14 17.18
N LEU A 172 5.93 9.55 16.03
CA LEU A 172 7.29 9.53 15.47
C LEU A 172 7.82 10.94 15.20
N ILE A 173 6.98 11.81 14.65
CA ILE A 173 7.36 13.20 14.35
C ILE A 173 7.44 14.03 15.65
N GLY A 174 6.48 13.87 16.55
CA GLY A 174 6.43 14.59 17.83
C GLY A 174 7.55 14.21 18.79
N LEU A 175 8.03 12.95 18.75
CA LEU A 175 9.13 12.47 19.59
C LEU A 175 10.43 13.24 19.35
N ARG A 176 10.64 13.82 18.16
CA ARG A 176 11.79 14.71 17.88
C ARG A 176 11.79 15.95 18.77
N ALA A 177 10.63 16.45 19.19
CA ALA A 177 10.48 17.58 20.10
C ALA A 177 10.42 17.16 21.58
N GLY A 178 10.49 15.85 21.87
CA GLY A 178 10.48 15.27 23.22
C GLY A 178 9.32 14.31 23.47
N VAL A 179 9.42 13.51 24.53
CA VAL A 179 8.43 12.45 24.85
C VAL A 179 7.03 13.01 25.09
N LYS A 180 6.91 14.14 25.81
CA LYS A 180 5.62 14.81 26.05
C LYS A 180 4.96 15.27 24.76
N ALA A 181 5.74 15.85 23.85
CA ALA A 181 5.27 16.26 22.53
C ALA A 181 4.89 15.05 21.66
N GLY A 182 5.63 13.95 21.77
CA GLY A 182 5.30 12.68 21.11
C GLY A 182 3.95 12.11 21.54
N ILE A 183 3.64 12.09 22.84
CA ILE A 183 2.35 11.59 23.35
C ILE A 183 1.19 12.48 22.88
N VAL A 184 1.35 13.81 22.99
CA VAL A 184 0.32 14.76 22.55
C VAL A 184 0.15 14.69 21.02
N GLY A 185 1.24 14.58 20.27
CA GLY A 185 1.24 14.40 18.83
C GLY A 185 0.56 13.10 18.40
N ALA A 186 0.86 11.98 19.06
CA ALA A 186 0.20 10.71 18.81
C ALA A 186 -1.31 10.80 19.06
N ALA A 187 -1.74 11.38 20.19
CA ALA A 187 -3.15 11.56 20.51
C ALA A 187 -3.87 12.47 19.49
N GLY A 188 -3.25 13.60 19.13
CA GLY A 188 -3.81 14.56 18.17
C GLY A 188 -3.97 13.98 16.78
N PHE A 189 -2.92 13.34 16.24
CA PHE A 189 -3.00 12.71 14.92
C PHE A 189 -3.93 11.50 14.91
N ALA A 190 -3.97 10.69 15.97
CA ALA A 190 -4.92 9.58 16.08
C ALA A 190 -6.37 10.08 16.04
N ALA A 191 -6.68 11.13 16.80
CA ALA A 191 -8.00 11.74 16.81
C ALA A 191 -8.36 12.33 15.45
N PHE A 192 -7.46 13.11 14.84
CA PHE A 192 -7.69 13.71 13.53
C PHE A 192 -7.94 12.67 12.44
N SER A 193 -7.09 11.64 12.34
CA SER A 193 -7.27 10.55 11.37
C SER A 193 -8.59 9.82 11.58
N THR A 194 -8.97 9.53 12.82
CA THR A 194 -10.25 8.87 13.12
C THR A 194 -11.45 9.70 12.69
N VAL A 195 -11.41 11.02 12.91
CA VAL A 195 -12.50 11.92 12.51
C VAL A 195 -12.62 11.98 10.99
N ILE A 196 -11.49 12.07 10.27
CA ILE A 196 -11.49 12.08 8.80
C ILE A 196 -12.02 10.75 8.24
N ASP A 197 -11.53 9.61 8.73
CA ASP A 197 -12.00 8.30 8.30
C ASP A 197 -13.49 8.09 8.60
N TYR A 198 -13.96 8.54 9.77
CA TYR A 198 -15.36 8.49 10.13
C TYR A 198 -16.20 9.34 9.16
N TYR A 199 -15.75 10.57 8.88
CA TYR A 199 -16.43 11.49 7.97
C TYR A 199 -16.51 10.96 6.54
N MET A 200 -15.41 10.41 5.99
CA MET A 200 -15.39 9.85 4.64
C MET A 200 -16.24 8.58 4.49
N ARG A 201 -16.50 7.85 5.58
CA ARG A 201 -17.35 6.64 5.55
C ARG A 201 -18.84 6.92 5.73
N HIS A 202 -19.20 8.08 6.30
CA HIS A 202 -20.60 8.45 6.58
C HIS A 202 -21.16 9.51 5.62
N ARG A 203 -20.34 9.99 4.68
CA ARG A 203 -20.77 10.82 3.55
C ARG A 203 -20.50 10.11 2.25
#